data_AF-A0A8J5L9T3-F1
#
_entry.id   AF-A0A8J5L9T3-F1
#
_cell.length_a   1.000
_cell.length_b   1.000
_cell.length_c   1.000
_cell.angle_alpha   90.00
_cell.angle_beta   90.00
_cell.angle_gamma   90.00
#
_symmetry.space_group_name_H-M   'P 1'
#
loop_
_entity.id
_entity.type
_entity.pdbx_description
1 polymer ?
#
loop_
_entity_poly.entity_id
_entity_poly.type
_entity_poly.pdbx_seq_one_letter_code
_entity_poly.pdbx_strand_id
1 'polypeptide(L)'
;MAARGTTKRASAVAAPPSCSCFARFVFLASFLLLVALVYSAARPSIIPRYDDRLKDPPARRGDRRTCNYSDGSWIPEPETVPSRYDHTCKEIFKGWNCLGNRKINGRDLLRWRWQPSRCHLPRLDPLRFLHRFRDSNIGFVGDSLNRNMFASLVCMLRSASGEVRKWRPAGADRGFTFLNYNLTIAYHRTNLLVQYGRWSASDLGGPLELRGYKQGYRVDVDVPERSWAEAPGFHHILIFNTGHWWWAPSKFDPVQSPMLFFENGLPVLPPVTPEIGFSLALRHMILYVERRTTMDTMKFFRTQSPRHFEGGDWNLGGSCRRTQPLLPHEVEELFSTKNATNAEVRVINRHLYEVLHGTSFHILDITRMSELRADAHPSTTGGKMHEDCMHWCLPGLTDTWNDAFIATLEDQLEN
;
A
#
# COMPACT_ATOMS: atom_id res chain seq x y z
N MET A 1 69.83 30.03 -20.65
CA MET A 1 70.83 30.71 -21.50
C MET A 1 71.19 29.80 -22.66
N ALA A 2 71.26 30.40 -23.86
CA ALA A 2 71.87 29.88 -25.09
C ALA A 2 71.22 28.69 -25.82
N ALA A 3 70.58 29.04 -26.94
CA ALA A 3 70.44 28.22 -28.15
C ALA A 3 71.85 27.83 -28.70
N ARG A 4 72.05 26.90 -29.63
CA ARG A 4 71.61 26.88 -31.03
C ARG A 4 72.35 25.69 -31.69
N GLY A 5 71.71 24.99 -32.63
CA GLY A 5 72.39 23.94 -33.40
C GLY A 5 71.47 23.33 -34.44
N THR A 6 71.36 24.00 -35.59
CA THR A 6 70.59 23.60 -36.76
C THR A 6 71.11 22.30 -37.40
N THR A 7 70.23 21.32 -37.63
CA THR A 7 70.44 20.23 -38.59
C THR A 7 69.23 20.13 -39.53
N LYS A 8 69.53 20.13 -40.83
CA LYS A 8 68.59 20.07 -41.97
C LYS A 8 67.80 18.77 -41.93
N ARG A 9 66.47 18.83 -42.08
CA ARG A 9 65.61 17.66 -42.33
C ARG A 9 65.19 17.67 -43.79
N ALA A 10 65.56 16.61 -44.51
CA ALA A 10 65.15 16.35 -45.88
C ALA A 10 63.66 16.02 -45.94
N SER A 11 62.99 16.55 -46.96
CA SER A 11 61.60 16.25 -47.31
C SER A 11 61.47 14.81 -47.82
N ALA A 12 60.62 14.01 -47.17
CA ALA A 12 60.01 12.83 -47.77
C ALA A 12 58.55 13.19 -48.09
N VAL A 13 58.24 13.21 -49.39
CA VAL A 13 56.89 13.43 -49.94
C VAL A 13 56.06 12.18 -49.65
N ALA A 14 55.02 12.31 -48.82
CA ALA A 14 54.02 11.26 -48.64
C ALA A 14 52.97 11.38 -49.77
N ALA A 15 52.76 10.28 -50.51
CA ALA A 15 51.79 10.18 -51.58
C ALA A 15 50.35 10.39 -51.05
N PRO A 16 49.43 10.98 -51.85
CA PRO A 16 48.05 11.17 -51.45
C PRO A 16 47.35 9.82 -51.26
N PRO A 17 46.43 9.69 -50.28
CA PRO A 17 45.68 8.46 -50.10
C PRO A 17 44.81 8.22 -51.34
N SER A 18 44.96 7.03 -51.92
CA SER A 18 44.21 6.58 -53.09
C SER A 18 42.71 6.83 -52.91
N CYS A 19 42.11 7.47 -53.93
CA CYS A 19 40.71 7.87 -54.01
C CYS A 19 39.70 6.71 -53.77
N SER A 20 40.19 5.46 -53.84
CA SER A 20 39.40 4.24 -53.61
C SER A 20 38.95 4.04 -52.17
N CYS A 21 39.69 4.48 -51.14
CA CYS A 21 39.29 4.25 -49.75
C CYS A 21 38.19 5.21 -49.29
N PHE A 22 38.24 6.46 -49.73
CA PHE A 22 37.23 7.47 -49.39
C PHE A 22 35.88 7.14 -50.05
N ALA A 23 35.90 6.73 -51.33
CA ALA A 23 34.69 6.28 -52.03
C ALA A 23 34.05 5.06 -51.34
N ARG A 24 34.84 4.07 -50.90
CA ARG A 24 34.32 2.90 -50.18
C ARG A 24 33.69 3.26 -48.83
N PHE A 25 34.27 4.20 -48.09
CA PHE A 25 33.68 4.67 -46.83
C PHE A 25 32.36 5.42 -47.04
N VAL A 26 32.29 6.28 -48.06
CA VAL A 26 31.05 7.00 -48.39
C VAL A 26 29.95 6.04 -48.85
N PHE A 27 30.29 5.01 -49.64
CA PHE A 27 29.34 3.97 -50.04
C PHE A 27 28.85 3.14 -48.85
N LEU A 28 29.73 2.79 -47.91
CA LEU A 28 29.33 2.01 -46.73
C LEU A 28 28.43 2.83 -45.80
N ALA A 29 28.76 4.11 -45.59
CA ALA A 29 27.98 5.01 -44.75
C ALA A 29 26.60 5.31 -45.36
N SER A 30 26.53 5.53 -46.68
CA SER A 30 25.26 5.73 -47.38
C SER A 30 24.41 4.46 -47.41
N PHE A 31 25.03 3.28 -47.58
CA PHE A 31 24.32 1.99 -47.48
C PHE A 31 23.74 1.75 -46.09
N LEU A 32 24.50 2.00 -45.02
CA LEU A 32 24.02 1.88 -43.63
C LEU A 32 22.88 2.86 -43.33
N LEU A 33 22.95 4.09 -43.85
CA LEU A 33 21.87 5.07 -43.70
C LEU A 33 20.59 4.63 -44.41
N LEU A 34 20.74 4.03 -45.61
CA LEU A 34 19.62 3.52 -46.40
C LEU A 34 18.97 2.30 -45.73
N VAL A 35 19.78 1.40 -45.16
CA VAL A 35 19.28 0.27 -44.36
C VAL A 35 18.54 0.77 -43.12
N ALA A 36 19.05 1.79 -42.42
CA ALA A 36 18.38 2.37 -41.26
C ALA A 36 17.05 3.06 -41.62
N LEU A 37 17.00 3.75 -42.76
CA LEU A 37 15.77 4.36 -43.28
C LEU A 37 14.74 3.32 -43.71
N VAL A 38 15.17 2.25 -44.38
CA VAL A 38 14.29 1.11 -44.73
C VAL A 38 13.80 0.41 -43.46
N TYR A 39 14.63 0.22 -42.44
CA TYR A 39 14.21 -0.36 -41.16
C TYR A 39 13.21 0.52 -40.40
N SER A 40 13.35 1.85 -40.54
CA SER A 40 12.44 2.82 -39.90
C SER A 40 11.11 2.92 -40.65
N ALA A 41 11.14 2.82 -41.99
CA ALA A 41 9.95 2.77 -42.84
C ALA A 41 9.23 1.41 -42.83
N ALA A 42 9.95 0.32 -42.54
CA ALA A 42 9.41 -1.03 -42.43
C ALA A 42 8.97 -1.40 -41.01
N ARG A 43 9.08 -0.50 -40.01
CA ARG A 43 8.37 -0.69 -38.74
C ARG A 43 6.87 -0.68 -39.06
N PRO A 44 6.16 -1.82 -38.90
CA PRO A 44 4.72 -1.76 -38.94
C PRO A 44 4.31 -0.84 -37.80
N SER A 45 3.53 0.20 -38.11
CA SER A 45 2.74 0.89 -37.10
C SER A 45 1.78 -0.15 -36.52
N ILE A 46 2.23 -0.91 -35.52
CA ILE A 46 1.36 -1.69 -34.66
C ILE A 46 0.65 -0.65 -33.79
N ILE A 47 -0.31 0.04 -34.39
CA ILE A 47 -1.46 0.54 -33.66
C ILE A 47 -2.07 -0.73 -33.06
N PRO A 48 -2.11 -0.89 -31.73
CA PRO A 48 -2.89 -1.96 -31.16
C PRO A 48 -4.31 -1.74 -31.68
N ARG A 49 -4.76 -2.58 -32.61
CA ARG A 49 -6.20 -2.72 -32.83
C ARG A 49 -6.71 -3.24 -31.49
N TYR A 50 -7.30 -2.32 -30.75
CA TYR A 50 -8.19 -2.65 -29.65
C TYR A 50 -9.23 -3.61 -30.23
N ASP A 51 -9.06 -4.90 -29.92
CA ASP A 51 -10.02 -5.90 -30.29
C ASP A 51 -11.23 -5.70 -29.38
N ASP A 52 -12.23 -4.99 -29.92
CA ASP A 52 -13.50 -4.67 -29.27
C ASP A 52 -14.38 -5.93 -28.98
N ARG A 53 -13.76 -7.12 -29.02
CA ARG A 53 -14.38 -8.45 -28.80
C ARG A 53 -14.04 -9.10 -27.45
N LEU A 54 -13.28 -8.44 -26.59
CA LEU A 54 -13.28 -8.71 -25.15
C LEU A 54 -14.11 -7.65 -24.42
N LYS A 55 -15.31 -7.37 -24.93
CA LYS A 55 -16.35 -6.77 -24.11
C LYS A 55 -16.77 -7.84 -23.11
N ASP A 56 -16.50 -7.58 -21.83
CA ASP A 56 -17.22 -8.25 -20.76
C ASP A 56 -18.71 -8.25 -21.10
N PRO A 57 -19.43 -9.38 -20.87
CA PRO A 57 -20.85 -9.43 -21.15
C PRO A 57 -21.52 -8.22 -20.46
N PRO A 58 -22.41 -7.49 -21.16
CA PRO A 58 -23.05 -6.32 -20.58
C PRO A 58 -23.69 -6.76 -19.28
N ALA A 59 -23.28 -6.11 -18.17
CA ALA A 59 -23.88 -6.30 -16.87
C ALA A 59 -25.39 -6.25 -17.07
N ARG A 60 -26.07 -7.36 -16.72
CA ARG A 60 -27.54 -7.42 -16.82
C ARG A 60 -28.06 -6.17 -16.15
N ARG A 61 -28.82 -5.38 -16.91
CA ARG A 61 -29.46 -4.14 -16.47
C ARG A 61 -30.61 -4.50 -15.52
N GLY A 62 -30.28 -5.11 -14.39
CA GLY A 62 -31.13 -5.28 -13.23
C GLY A 62 -30.62 -4.33 -12.17
N ASP A 63 -31.51 -3.45 -11.70
CA ASP A 63 -31.42 -2.64 -10.48
C ASP A 63 -29.99 -2.32 -10.02
N ARG A 64 -29.49 -1.10 -10.28
CA ARG A 64 -28.12 -0.61 -10.02
C ARG A 64 -27.82 -0.56 -8.51
N ARG A 65 -27.87 -1.71 -7.85
CA ARG A 65 -27.45 -1.94 -6.49
C ARG A 65 -25.94 -1.83 -6.48
N THR A 66 -25.44 -0.89 -5.69
CA THR A 66 -24.02 -0.77 -5.36
C THR A 66 -23.47 -2.15 -5.01
N CYS A 67 -22.37 -2.57 -5.64
CA CYS A 67 -21.82 -3.89 -5.33
C CYS A 67 -21.18 -3.87 -3.95
N ASN A 68 -21.53 -4.86 -3.13
CA ASN A 68 -20.74 -5.15 -1.94
C ASN A 68 -19.51 -6.01 -2.33
N TYR A 69 -18.34 -5.39 -2.46
CA TYR A 69 -17.09 -6.09 -2.75
C TYR A 69 -16.51 -6.85 -1.54
N SER A 70 -17.02 -6.66 -0.31
CA SER A 70 -16.48 -7.30 0.89
C SER A 70 -17.05 -8.70 1.18
N ASP A 71 -18.18 -9.05 0.57
CA ASP A 71 -18.82 -10.37 0.68
C ASP A 71 -18.57 -11.23 -0.55
N GLY A 72 -17.99 -12.41 -0.35
CA GLY A 72 -17.54 -13.27 -1.44
C GLY A 72 -16.71 -14.46 -1.00
N SER A 73 -16.00 -15.04 -1.96
CA SER A 73 -15.12 -16.19 -1.73
C SER A 73 -13.85 -16.11 -2.58
N TRP A 74 -12.79 -16.76 -2.11
CA TRP A 74 -11.58 -16.96 -2.90
C TRP A 74 -11.77 -18.15 -3.83
N ILE A 75 -11.49 -17.93 -5.11
CA ILE A 75 -11.52 -18.96 -6.13
C ILE A 75 -10.15 -19.09 -6.79
N PRO A 76 -9.74 -20.30 -7.18
CA PRO A 76 -8.52 -20.49 -7.93
C PRO A 76 -8.67 -19.88 -9.33
N GLU A 77 -7.61 -19.21 -9.79
CA GLU A 77 -7.47 -18.65 -11.13
C GLU A 77 -6.49 -19.50 -11.94
N PRO A 78 -6.73 -19.69 -13.25
CA PRO A 78 -5.81 -20.44 -14.11
C PRO A 78 -4.39 -19.86 -14.11
N GLU A 79 -3.38 -20.73 -14.26
CA GLU A 79 -1.95 -20.33 -14.28
C GLU A 79 -1.59 -19.32 -15.38
N THR A 80 -2.44 -19.18 -16.40
CA THR A 80 -2.20 -18.33 -17.56
C THR A 80 -2.35 -16.85 -17.28
N VAL A 81 -2.89 -16.45 -16.13
CA VAL A 81 -3.13 -15.03 -15.83
C VAL A 81 -1.84 -14.38 -15.29
N PRO A 82 -1.23 -13.42 -16.01
CA PRO A 82 0.02 -12.83 -15.61
C PRO A 82 -0.12 -11.95 -14.37
N SER A 83 0.92 -11.94 -13.51
CA SER A 83 1.02 -10.98 -12.42
C SER A 83 1.16 -9.56 -12.95
N ARG A 84 0.55 -8.57 -12.26
CA ARG A 84 0.63 -7.14 -12.63
C ARG A 84 2.02 -6.54 -12.44
N TYR A 85 2.84 -7.15 -11.60
CA TYR A 85 4.24 -6.79 -11.36
C TYR A 85 5.00 -8.02 -10.82
N ASP A 86 6.32 -7.95 -10.86
CA ASP A 86 7.17 -9.02 -10.36
C ASP A 86 7.81 -8.68 -9.00
N HIS A 87 8.47 -9.69 -8.44
CA HIS A 87 9.19 -9.62 -7.18
C HIS A 87 10.43 -8.70 -7.19
N THR A 88 10.79 -8.11 -8.34
CA THR A 88 11.93 -7.21 -8.49
C THR A 88 11.56 -5.74 -8.23
N CYS A 89 10.26 -5.43 -8.06
CA CYS A 89 9.82 -4.10 -7.70
C CYS A 89 10.48 -3.61 -6.41
N LYS A 90 11.22 -2.50 -6.50
CA LYS A 90 12.05 -1.95 -5.41
C LYS A 90 11.26 -1.44 -4.20
N GLU A 91 9.95 -1.25 -4.33
CA GLU A 91 9.10 -0.82 -3.22
C GLU A 91 8.62 -1.97 -2.33
N ILE A 92 8.78 -3.22 -2.79
CA ILE A 92 8.56 -4.39 -1.96
C ILE A 92 9.61 -4.40 -0.85
N PHE A 93 9.18 -4.27 0.40
CA PHE A 93 10.08 -4.46 1.54
C PHE A 93 10.60 -5.89 1.54
N LYS A 94 11.90 -6.08 1.88
CA LYS A 94 12.56 -7.40 1.81
C LYS A 94 11.78 -8.51 2.51
N GLY A 95 11.17 -8.24 3.67
CA GLY A 95 10.37 -9.21 4.40
C GLY A 95 9.01 -9.55 3.76
N TRP A 96 8.49 -8.72 2.85
CA TRP A 96 7.24 -8.98 2.13
C TRP A 96 7.48 -9.69 0.79
N ASN A 97 8.74 -9.79 0.34
CA ASN A 97 9.11 -10.38 -0.94
C ASN A 97 9.14 -11.92 -0.88
N CYS A 98 7.98 -12.54 -0.74
CA CYS A 98 7.87 -13.99 -0.56
C CYS A 98 8.35 -14.79 -1.79
N LEU A 99 8.17 -14.27 -2.99
CA LEU A 99 8.71 -14.88 -4.22
C LEU A 99 10.24 -14.82 -4.24
N GLY A 100 10.83 -13.64 -3.98
CA GLY A 100 12.28 -13.46 -3.92
C GLY A 100 12.93 -14.24 -2.78
N ASN A 101 12.22 -14.40 -1.65
CA ASN A 101 12.65 -15.18 -0.51
C ASN A 101 12.31 -16.68 -0.62
N ARG A 102 11.78 -17.13 -1.77
CA ARG A 102 11.48 -18.54 -2.07
C ARG A 102 10.52 -19.20 -1.05
N LYS A 103 9.51 -18.48 -0.59
CA LYS A 103 8.42 -19.07 0.21
C LYS A 103 7.78 -20.21 -0.59
N ILE A 104 7.53 -21.34 0.08
CA ILE A 104 7.14 -22.60 -0.57
C ILE A 104 5.90 -22.48 -1.47
N ASN A 105 4.86 -21.78 -1.02
CA ASN A 105 3.63 -21.54 -1.79
C ASN A 105 3.60 -20.14 -2.41
N GLY A 106 4.73 -19.42 -2.50
CA GLY A 106 4.76 -18.02 -2.92
C GLY A 106 4.17 -17.77 -4.31
N ARG A 107 4.33 -18.72 -5.24
CA ARG A 107 3.72 -18.66 -6.58
C ARG A 107 2.23 -18.96 -6.56
N ASP A 108 1.79 -19.85 -5.66
CA ASP A 108 0.39 -20.25 -5.53
C ASP A 108 -0.47 -19.11 -4.99
N LEU A 109 0.13 -18.17 -4.23
CA LEU A 109 -0.57 -16.98 -3.74
C LEU A 109 -1.23 -16.15 -4.85
N LEU A 110 -0.61 -16.14 -6.04
CA LEU A 110 -1.07 -15.38 -7.22
C LEU A 110 -2.20 -16.08 -7.98
N ARG A 111 -2.47 -17.35 -7.65
CA ARG A 111 -3.52 -18.16 -8.29
C ARG A 111 -4.86 -17.99 -7.59
N TRP A 112 -5.00 -17.03 -6.69
CA TRP A 112 -6.25 -16.79 -5.96
C TRP A 112 -6.84 -15.46 -6.41
N ARG A 113 -8.13 -15.49 -6.77
CA ARG A 113 -8.93 -14.30 -7.06
C ARG A 113 -10.12 -14.22 -6.12
N TRP A 114 -10.39 -13.02 -5.61
CA TRP A 114 -11.60 -12.75 -4.85
C TRP A 114 -12.80 -12.60 -5.81
N GLN A 115 -13.87 -13.32 -5.54
CA GLN A 115 -15.12 -13.28 -6.28
C GLN A 115 -16.24 -12.84 -5.34
N PRO A 116 -16.70 -11.58 -5.44
CA PRO A 116 -17.88 -11.13 -4.71
C PRO A 116 -19.10 -11.97 -5.03
N SER A 117 -20.00 -12.15 -4.06
CA SER A 117 -21.17 -13.04 -4.16
C SER A 117 -22.16 -12.62 -5.24
N ARG A 118 -22.28 -11.32 -5.52
CA ARG A 118 -23.36 -10.75 -6.33
C ARG A 118 -22.90 -9.91 -7.52
N CYS A 119 -21.58 -9.75 -7.71
CA CYS A 119 -21.02 -8.98 -8.81
C CYS A 119 -19.63 -9.47 -9.19
N HIS A 120 -19.05 -8.87 -10.22
CA HIS A 120 -17.66 -9.06 -10.58
C HIS A 120 -16.79 -7.99 -9.91
N LEU A 121 -15.62 -8.36 -9.40
CA LEU A 121 -14.59 -7.41 -8.99
C LEU A 121 -13.61 -7.21 -10.14
N PRO A 122 -13.62 -6.06 -10.83
CA PRO A 122 -12.66 -5.79 -11.90
C PRO A 122 -11.23 -5.78 -11.36
N ARG A 123 -10.31 -6.35 -12.13
CA ARG A 123 -8.88 -6.20 -11.85
C ARG A 123 -8.44 -4.79 -12.20
N LEU A 124 -7.62 -4.19 -11.33
CA LEU A 124 -6.97 -2.92 -11.57
C LEU A 124 -6.11 -3.03 -12.83
N ASP A 125 -6.50 -2.28 -13.87
CA ASP A 125 -5.69 -1.98 -15.03
C ASP A 125 -4.80 -0.76 -14.71
N PRO A 126 -3.47 -0.93 -14.59
CA PRO A 126 -2.60 0.16 -14.17
C PRO A 126 -2.59 1.35 -15.13
N LEU A 127 -2.73 1.12 -16.43
CA LEU A 127 -2.73 2.18 -17.43
C LEU A 127 -4.04 2.96 -17.39
N ARG A 128 -5.18 2.26 -17.33
CA ARG A 128 -6.49 2.89 -17.16
C ARG A 128 -6.53 3.71 -15.87
N PHE A 129 -6.00 3.18 -14.76
CA PHE A 129 -5.90 3.91 -13.50
C PHE A 129 -5.11 5.21 -13.66
N LEU A 130 -3.92 5.16 -14.24
CA LEU A 130 -3.07 6.34 -14.45
C LEU A 130 -3.78 7.42 -15.29
N HIS A 131 -4.52 7.03 -16.33
CA HIS A 131 -5.31 7.96 -17.14
C HIS A 131 -6.51 8.53 -16.38
N ARG A 132 -7.25 7.69 -15.66
CA ARG A 132 -8.48 8.07 -14.95
C ARG A 132 -8.21 9.04 -13.82
N PHE A 133 -7.12 8.83 -13.06
CA PHE A 133 -6.76 9.64 -11.90
C PHE A 133 -5.63 10.63 -12.19
N ARG A 134 -5.51 11.06 -13.45
CA ARG A 134 -4.61 12.14 -13.85
C ARG A 134 -4.89 13.40 -13.02
N ASP A 135 -3.84 14.18 -12.78
CA ASP A 135 -3.90 15.47 -12.06
C ASP A 135 -4.42 15.35 -10.61
N SER A 136 -4.27 14.17 -10.00
CA SER A 136 -4.74 13.91 -8.64
C SER A 136 -3.60 13.54 -7.68
N ASN A 137 -3.93 13.55 -6.39
CA ASN A 137 -3.00 13.25 -5.29
C ASN A 137 -3.69 12.24 -4.38
N ILE A 138 -3.04 11.10 -4.11
CA ILE A 138 -3.59 9.99 -3.33
C ILE A 138 -2.72 9.75 -2.10
N GLY A 139 -3.32 9.83 -0.92
CA GLY A 139 -2.64 9.69 0.36
C GLY A 139 -3.06 8.45 1.13
N PHE A 140 -2.12 7.54 1.38
CA PHE A 140 -2.29 6.45 2.34
C PHE A 140 -1.83 6.93 3.71
N VAL A 141 -2.71 6.97 4.70
CA VAL A 141 -2.41 7.48 6.05
C VAL A 141 -2.63 6.36 7.06
N GLY A 142 -1.58 5.92 7.76
CA GLY A 142 -1.76 4.85 8.74
C GLY A 142 -0.52 4.01 9.01
N ASP A 143 -0.77 2.81 9.52
CA ASP A 143 0.27 1.91 9.99
C ASP A 143 1.00 1.19 8.84
N SER A 144 1.82 0.19 9.18
CA SER A 144 2.62 -0.55 8.21
C SER A 144 1.80 -1.36 7.20
N LEU A 145 0.51 -1.61 7.46
CA LEU A 145 -0.36 -2.33 6.54
C LEU A 145 -0.90 -1.39 5.45
N ASN A 146 -1.06 -0.09 5.71
CA ASN A 146 -1.25 0.87 4.62
C ASN A 146 0.02 1.01 3.78
N ARG A 147 1.21 0.94 4.38
CA ARG A 147 2.46 0.86 3.61
C ARG A 147 2.49 -0.37 2.71
N ASN A 148 1.97 -1.50 3.18
CA ASN A 148 1.89 -2.75 2.42
C ASN A 148 1.01 -2.59 1.17
N MET A 149 -0.18 -1.99 1.34
CA MET A 149 -1.13 -1.70 0.25
C MET A 149 -0.59 -0.64 -0.73
N PHE A 150 0.02 0.43 -0.21
CA PHE A 150 0.69 1.47 -1.00
C PHE A 150 1.81 0.88 -1.88
N ALA A 151 2.66 0.01 -1.32
CA ALA A 151 3.74 -0.62 -2.06
C ALA A 151 3.21 -1.48 -3.22
N SER A 152 2.17 -2.26 -2.98
CA SER A 152 1.45 -3.02 -4.00
C SER A 152 0.95 -2.12 -5.14
N LEU A 153 0.24 -1.03 -4.81
CA LEU A 153 -0.29 -0.10 -5.82
C LEU A 153 0.84 0.52 -6.65
N VAL A 154 1.87 1.06 -6.00
CA VAL A 154 3.00 1.68 -6.70
C VAL A 154 3.71 0.67 -7.61
N CYS A 155 3.88 -0.59 -7.18
CA CYS A 155 4.47 -1.62 -8.03
C CYS A 155 3.62 -1.94 -9.26
N MET A 156 2.29 -2.03 -9.11
CA MET A 156 1.38 -2.20 -10.25
C MET A 156 1.46 -1.04 -11.24
N LEU A 157 1.52 0.19 -10.76
CA LEU A 157 1.55 1.36 -11.66
C LEU A 157 2.91 1.53 -12.36
N ARG A 158 4.01 1.18 -11.69
CA ARG A 158 5.36 1.24 -12.26
C ARG A 158 5.59 0.20 -13.36
N SER A 159 4.81 -0.88 -13.41
CA SER A 159 4.90 -1.84 -14.52
C SER A 159 4.31 -1.27 -15.82
N ALA A 160 3.39 -0.30 -15.75
CA ALA A 160 2.78 0.36 -16.90
C ALA A 160 3.40 1.73 -17.27
N SER A 161 4.12 2.39 -16.34
CA SER A 161 4.78 3.67 -16.60
C SER A 161 6.18 3.75 -15.99
N GLY A 162 7.18 4.00 -16.84
CA GLY A 162 8.59 4.14 -16.43
C GLY A 162 8.96 5.54 -15.94
N GLU A 163 8.19 6.57 -16.30
CA GLU A 163 8.52 7.96 -15.97
C GLU A 163 7.96 8.35 -14.60
N VAL A 164 8.70 7.94 -13.56
CA VAL A 164 8.29 8.09 -12.16
C VAL A 164 9.38 8.78 -11.36
N ARG A 165 9.02 9.89 -10.72
CA ARG A 165 9.90 10.61 -9.80
C ARG A 165 9.60 10.19 -8.36
N LYS A 166 10.63 9.81 -7.60
CA LYS A 166 10.51 9.62 -6.15
C LYS A 166 10.41 11.00 -5.48
N TRP A 167 9.21 11.40 -5.11
CA TRP A 167 8.91 12.68 -4.47
C TRP A 167 7.73 12.51 -3.53
N ARG A 168 7.75 13.21 -2.39
CA ARG A 168 6.71 13.11 -1.36
C ARG A 168 6.35 14.50 -0.82
N PRO A 169 5.08 14.76 -0.47
CA PRO A 169 4.71 15.98 0.26
C PRO A 169 5.32 15.99 1.66
N ALA A 170 5.28 17.15 2.32
CA ALA A 170 5.74 17.27 3.71
C ALA A 170 5.01 16.28 4.64
N GLY A 171 5.73 15.75 5.63
CA GLY A 171 5.21 14.76 6.58
C GLY A 171 5.13 13.32 6.05
N ALA A 172 4.89 13.10 4.75
CA ALA A 172 4.83 11.75 4.17
C ALA A 172 6.14 10.98 4.36
N ASP A 173 6.10 9.69 4.66
CA ASP A 173 7.26 8.77 4.73
C ASP A 173 7.78 8.44 3.32
N ARG A 174 6.87 8.19 2.38
CA ARG A 174 7.17 7.80 0.99
C ARG A 174 6.25 8.50 0.01
N GLY A 175 6.71 8.63 -1.23
CA GLY A 175 5.87 9.12 -2.32
C GLY A 175 6.50 8.97 -3.69
N PHE A 176 5.63 8.92 -4.70
CA PHE A 176 5.98 8.82 -6.10
C PHE A 176 5.05 9.69 -6.94
N THR A 177 5.62 10.44 -7.88
CA THR A 177 4.88 11.20 -8.89
C THR A 177 5.08 10.56 -10.25
N PHE A 178 3.99 10.16 -10.90
CA PHE A 178 3.94 9.65 -12.26
C PHE A 178 3.84 10.84 -13.22
N LEU A 179 4.97 11.27 -13.79
CA LEU A 179 5.12 12.59 -14.40
C LEU A 179 4.15 12.80 -15.58
N ASN A 180 4.03 11.81 -16.45
CA ASN A 180 3.12 11.86 -17.61
C ASN A 180 1.64 11.97 -17.27
N TYR A 181 1.27 11.75 -16.01
CA TYR A 181 -0.10 11.78 -15.51
C TYR A 181 -0.29 12.83 -14.42
N ASN A 182 0.76 13.53 -14.02
CA ASN A 182 0.72 14.47 -12.90
C ASN A 182 0.00 13.89 -11.66
N LEU A 183 0.21 12.59 -11.41
CA LEU A 183 -0.42 11.86 -10.33
C LEU A 183 0.61 11.61 -9.24
N THR A 184 0.36 12.07 -8.02
CA THR A 184 1.19 11.73 -6.86
C THR A 184 0.49 10.73 -5.96
N ILE A 185 1.23 9.71 -5.52
CA ILE A 185 0.78 8.77 -4.49
C ILE A 185 1.78 8.85 -3.34
N ALA A 186 1.29 9.10 -2.12
CA ALA A 186 2.12 9.22 -0.92
C ALA A 186 1.63 8.33 0.22
N TYR A 187 2.56 7.97 1.10
CA TYR A 187 2.27 7.24 2.33
C TYR A 187 2.73 8.07 3.53
N HIS A 188 1.81 8.36 4.45
CA HIS A 188 2.04 9.02 5.73
C HIS A 188 1.97 7.99 6.85
N ARG A 189 3.10 7.79 7.53
CA ARG A 189 3.22 6.76 8.55
C ARG A 189 2.74 7.26 9.91
N THR A 190 1.66 6.67 10.42
CA THR A 190 1.18 6.93 11.78
C THR A 190 0.48 5.70 12.33
N ASN A 191 0.87 5.23 13.52
CA ASN A 191 0.33 3.97 14.03
C ASN A 191 -1.04 4.14 14.71
N LEU A 192 -1.26 5.26 15.40
CA LEU A 192 -2.51 5.55 16.14
C LEU A 192 -3.33 6.69 15.52
N LEU A 193 -2.88 7.32 14.44
CA LEU A 193 -3.41 8.59 13.87
C LEU A 193 -3.26 9.79 14.81
N VAL A 194 -3.30 9.62 16.13
CA VAL A 194 -3.17 10.70 17.10
C VAL A 194 -1.76 10.77 17.70
N GLN A 195 -1.41 11.93 18.26
CA GLN A 195 -0.15 12.12 18.95
C GLN A 195 -0.08 11.22 20.18
N TYR A 196 1.05 10.55 20.35
CA TYR A 196 1.33 9.76 21.54
C TYR A 196 2.81 9.83 21.93
N GLY A 197 3.09 9.61 23.20
CA GLY A 197 4.45 9.66 23.74
C GLY A 197 4.53 9.08 25.14
N ARG A 198 5.75 8.89 25.65
CA ARG A 198 5.94 8.45 27.04
C ARG A 198 5.39 9.49 28.01
N TRP A 199 4.73 9.00 29.04
CA TRP A 199 4.25 9.77 30.18
C TRP A 199 4.83 9.18 31.46
N SER A 200 5.26 10.05 32.37
CA SER A 200 5.75 9.69 33.69
C SER A 200 5.09 10.60 34.72
N ALA A 201 4.84 10.05 35.90
CA ALA A 201 4.27 10.80 37.01
C ALA A 201 5.14 12.03 37.35
N SER A 202 4.47 13.13 37.69
CA SER A 202 5.13 14.33 38.22
C SER A 202 5.22 14.27 39.74
N ASP A 203 6.32 14.78 40.31
CA ASP A 203 6.46 14.96 41.76
C ASP A 203 5.40 15.93 42.33
N LEU A 204 4.82 16.79 41.49
CA LEU A 204 3.71 17.69 41.85
C LEU A 204 2.38 16.93 42.05
N GLY A 205 2.32 15.66 41.65
CA GLY A 205 1.10 14.86 41.63
C GLY A 205 0.14 15.27 40.51
N GLY A 206 -1.01 14.59 40.47
CA GLY A 206 -2.03 14.81 39.46
C GLY A 206 -3.13 13.75 39.52
N PRO A 207 -4.18 13.88 38.71
CA PRO A 207 -5.33 12.98 38.76
C PRO A 207 -5.01 11.51 38.42
N LEU A 208 -3.93 11.26 37.67
CA LEU A 208 -3.46 9.93 37.32
C LEU A 208 -2.57 9.35 38.43
N GLU A 209 -1.71 10.16 39.03
CA GLU A 209 -0.86 9.81 40.16
C GLU A 209 -1.70 9.45 41.39
N LEU A 210 -2.77 10.20 41.66
CA LEU A 210 -3.74 9.89 42.71
C LEU A 210 -4.45 8.53 42.51
N ARG A 211 -4.42 7.99 41.30
CA ARG A 211 -4.93 6.66 40.95
C ARG A 211 -3.83 5.59 40.86
N GLY A 212 -2.60 5.94 41.23
CA GLY A 212 -1.47 5.02 41.31
C GLY A 212 -0.67 4.85 40.03
N TYR A 213 -0.96 5.59 38.95
CA TYR A 213 -0.16 5.53 37.73
C TYR A 213 1.18 6.23 37.95
N LYS A 214 2.28 5.51 37.69
CA LYS A 214 3.66 6.03 37.79
C LYS A 214 4.26 6.35 36.42
N GLN A 215 3.81 5.65 35.38
CA GLN A 215 4.28 5.79 34.02
C GLN A 215 3.24 5.22 33.05
N GLY A 216 3.39 5.53 31.77
CA GLY A 216 2.53 5.02 30.70
C GLY A 216 2.83 5.70 29.37
N TYR A 217 1.85 5.68 28.48
CA TYR A 217 1.88 6.42 27.22
C TYR A 217 0.72 7.42 27.20
N ARG A 218 1.04 8.71 27.15
CA ARG A 218 0.06 9.74 26.88
C ARG A 218 -0.39 9.61 25.41
N VAL A 219 -1.69 9.58 25.20
CA VAL A 219 -2.34 9.52 23.89
C VAL A 219 -3.35 10.66 23.83
N ASP A 220 -3.02 11.71 23.08
CA ASP A 220 -3.85 12.91 22.94
C ASP A 220 -4.90 12.67 21.84
N VAL A 221 -6.09 12.22 22.20
CA VAL A 221 -7.10 11.72 21.24
C VAL A 221 -7.60 12.79 20.26
N ASP A 222 -7.46 14.06 20.61
CA ASP A 222 -7.89 15.23 19.85
C ASP A 222 -6.76 15.92 19.06
N VAL A 223 -5.52 15.42 19.18
CA VAL A 223 -4.35 15.99 18.50
C VAL A 223 -3.85 15.03 17.42
N PRO A 224 -3.95 15.37 16.13
CA PRO A 224 -3.42 14.53 15.06
C PRO A 224 -1.90 14.42 15.15
N GLU A 225 -1.37 13.27 14.77
CA GLU A 225 0.07 13.09 14.68
C GLU A 225 0.66 13.93 13.52
N ARG A 226 1.82 14.55 13.76
CA ARG A 226 2.40 15.57 12.86
C ARG A 226 2.74 15.05 11.47
N SER A 227 3.05 13.77 11.30
CA SER A 227 3.45 13.21 10.00
C SER A 227 2.33 13.23 8.94
N TRP A 228 1.07 13.37 9.36
CA TRP A 228 -0.06 13.35 8.43
C TRP A 228 -1.02 14.53 8.59
N ALA A 229 -0.80 15.44 9.55
CA ALA A 229 -1.66 16.59 9.80
C ALA A 229 -1.99 17.41 8.52
N GLU A 230 -1.03 17.55 7.60
CA GLU A 230 -1.19 18.28 6.33
C GLU A 230 -1.74 17.43 5.18
N ALA A 231 -1.88 16.10 5.35
CA ALA A 231 -2.38 15.21 4.31
C ALA A 231 -3.79 15.58 3.80
N PRO A 232 -4.75 15.96 4.67
CA PRO A 232 -6.10 16.32 4.23
C PRO A 232 -6.16 17.49 3.25
N GLY A 233 -5.23 18.46 3.36
CA GLY A 233 -5.19 19.63 2.48
C GLY A 233 -4.45 19.41 1.16
N PHE A 234 -3.69 18.31 1.02
CA PHE A 234 -2.87 18.04 -0.17
C PHE A 234 -3.48 16.97 -1.09
N HIS A 235 -4.19 15.99 -0.53
CA HIS A 235 -4.68 14.83 -1.28
C HIS A 235 -6.15 14.96 -1.69
N HIS A 236 -6.45 14.53 -2.91
CA HIS A 236 -7.81 14.42 -3.45
C HIS A 236 -8.49 13.11 -3.01
N ILE A 237 -7.70 12.07 -2.76
CA ILE A 237 -8.17 10.78 -2.26
C ILE A 237 -7.34 10.37 -1.05
N LEU A 238 -7.98 10.07 0.07
CA LEU A 238 -7.31 9.66 1.31
C LEU A 238 -7.76 8.26 1.71
N ILE A 239 -6.82 7.41 2.09
CA ILE A 239 -7.06 6.05 2.56
C ILE A 239 -6.44 5.90 3.94
N PHE A 240 -7.28 5.91 4.97
CA PHE A 240 -6.88 5.79 6.37
C PHE A 240 -6.88 4.34 6.84
N ASN A 241 -5.98 4.01 7.77
CA ASN A 241 -6.10 2.80 8.59
C ASN A 241 -5.40 2.99 9.94
N THR A 242 -5.85 2.28 10.96
CA THR A 242 -5.13 2.06 12.22
C THR A 242 -5.79 0.90 12.97
N GLY A 243 -5.03 0.16 13.78
CA GLY A 243 -5.61 -0.88 14.64
C GLY A 243 -4.58 -1.73 15.38
N HIS A 244 -3.53 -2.22 14.71
CA HIS A 244 -2.61 -3.20 15.31
C HIS A 244 -1.93 -2.71 16.61
N TRP A 245 -1.63 -1.41 16.74
CA TRP A 245 -0.99 -0.88 17.94
C TRP A 245 -1.97 -0.64 19.09
N TRP A 246 -3.26 -0.44 18.81
CA TRP A 246 -4.30 -0.30 19.83
C TRP A 246 -4.51 -1.56 20.65
N TRP A 247 -4.07 -2.71 20.10
CA TRP A 247 -4.21 -4.03 20.72
C TRP A 247 -2.87 -4.76 20.85
N ALA A 248 -1.79 -4.02 21.14
CA ALA A 248 -0.45 -4.57 21.28
C ALA A 248 0.07 -4.41 22.72
N PRO A 249 -0.17 -5.38 23.63
CA PRO A 249 0.39 -5.36 24.99
C PRO A 249 1.92 -5.24 25.02
N SER A 250 2.58 -5.80 24.00
CA SER A 250 4.03 -5.65 23.80
C SER A 250 4.51 -4.22 23.50
N LYS A 251 3.60 -3.31 23.15
CA LYS A 251 3.86 -1.88 22.94
C LYS A 251 3.32 -1.04 24.09
N PHE A 252 2.11 -1.33 24.52
CA PHE A 252 1.42 -0.66 25.61
C PHE A 252 0.98 -1.71 26.64
N ASP A 253 1.85 -1.99 27.61
CA ASP A 253 1.54 -2.98 28.64
C ASP A 253 0.40 -2.45 29.52
N PRO A 254 -0.73 -3.16 29.66
CA PRO A 254 -1.92 -2.65 30.32
C PRO A 254 -1.73 -2.36 31.82
N VAL A 255 -0.64 -2.84 32.42
CA VAL A 255 -0.34 -2.66 33.85
C VAL A 255 0.89 -1.78 34.04
N GLN A 256 2.01 -2.12 33.38
CA GLN A 256 3.30 -1.48 33.60
C GLN A 256 3.45 -0.16 32.84
N SER A 257 2.85 -0.04 31.65
CA SER A 257 2.96 1.14 30.79
C SER A 257 1.69 1.35 29.93
N PRO A 258 0.53 1.55 30.57
CA PRO A 258 -0.75 1.58 29.89
C PRO A 258 -0.89 2.80 28.98
N MET A 259 -1.86 2.73 28.06
CA MET A 259 -2.32 3.91 27.34
C MET A 259 -3.13 4.80 28.30
N LEU A 260 -2.73 6.06 28.38
CA LEU A 260 -3.35 7.09 29.21
C LEU A 260 -3.89 8.16 28.25
N PHE A 261 -5.21 8.24 28.14
CA PHE A 261 -5.87 9.12 27.18
C PHE A 261 -6.00 10.54 27.70
N PHE A 262 -5.76 11.50 26.83
CA PHE A 262 -5.88 12.93 27.10
C PHE A 262 -6.77 13.57 26.04
N GLU A 263 -7.60 14.51 26.45
CA GLU A 263 -8.45 15.33 25.58
C GLU A 263 -8.35 16.79 26.05
N ASN A 264 -8.12 17.73 25.14
CA ASN A 264 -7.87 19.14 25.45
C ASN A 264 -6.73 19.34 26.48
N GLY A 265 -5.73 18.46 26.44
CA GLY A 265 -4.57 18.49 27.35
C GLY A 265 -4.84 17.98 28.76
N LEU A 266 -6.06 17.52 29.08
CA LEU A 266 -6.43 16.96 30.37
C LEU A 266 -6.59 15.44 30.29
N PRO A 267 -6.23 14.68 31.33
CA PRO A 267 -6.45 13.23 31.34
C PRO A 267 -7.95 12.91 31.32
N VAL A 268 -8.34 11.93 30.51
CA VAL A 268 -9.71 11.38 30.49
C VAL A 268 -9.92 10.53 31.74
N LEU A 269 -10.91 10.90 32.56
CA LEU A 269 -11.17 10.28 33.86
C LEU A 269 -12.65 9.82 33.98
N PRO A 270 -12.90 8.63 34.56
CA PRO A 270 -11.92 7.60 34.92
C PRO A 270 -11.14 7.10 33.69
N PRO A 271 -9.91 6.57 33.86
CA PRO A 271 -9.13 6.03 32.75
C PRO A 271 -9.96 5.02 31.94
N VAL A 272 -9.95 5.18 30.63
CA VAL A 272 -10.74 4.36 29.72
C VAL A 272 -9.88 3.29 29.07
N THR A 273 -10.53 2.24 28.59
CA THR A 273 -9.86 1.14 27.91
C THR A 273 -9.40 1.53 26.49
N PRO A 274 -8.45 0.81 25.88
CA PRO A 274 -8.00 1.09 24.51
C PRO A 274 -9.12 1.12 23.45
N GLU A 275 -10.18 0.33 23.62
CA GLU A 275 -11.40 0.31 22.80
C GLU A 275 -12.10 1.69 22.75
N ILE A 276 -12.29 2.26 23.94
CA ILE A 276 -12.93 3.56 24.11
C ILE A 276 -12.00 4.65 23.60
N GLY A 277 -10.71 4.57 23.95
CA GLY A 277 -9.69 5.50 23.45
C GLY A 277 -9.56 5.50 21.92
N PHE A 278 -9.64 4.33 21.28
CA PHE A 278 -9.69 4.17 19.82
C PHE A 278 -10.91 4.89 19.24
N SER A 279 -12.08 4.68 19.83
CA SER A 279 -13.31 5.33 19.39
C SER A 279 -13.23 6.86 19.52
N LEU A 280 -12.67 7.37 20.62
CA LEU A 280 -12.44 8.81 20.83
C LEU A 280 -11.47 9.39 19.79
N ALA A 281 -10.33 8.73 19.56
CA ALA A 281 -9.34 9.15 18.59
C ALA A 281 -9.91 9.19 17.16
N LEU A 282 -10.71 8.20 16.78
CA LEU A 282 -11.37 8.19 15.47
C LEU A 282 -12.38 9.33 15.32
N ARG A 283 -13.21 9.61 16.34
CA ARG A 283 -14.18 10.72 16.29
C ARG A 283 -13.48 12.06 16.05
N HIS A 284 -12.41 12.33 16.78
CA HIS A 284 -11.64 13.57 16.60
C HIS A 284 -10.90 13.60 15.27
N MET A 285 -10.34 12.48 14.83
CA MET A 285 -9.69 12.37 13.52
C MET A 285 -10.67 12.68 12.37
N ILE A 286 -11.89 12.12 12.42
CA ILE A 286 -12.94 12.38 11.43
C ILE A 286 -13.26 13.87 11.38
N LEU A 287 -13.53 14.49 12.53
CA LEU A 287 -13.80 15.93 12.61
C LEU A 287 -12.62 16.77 12.11
N TYR A 288 -11.38 16.34 12.38
CA TYR A 288 -10.17 17.02 11.93
C TYR A 288 -10.04 16.99 10.40
N VAL A 289 -10.25 15.81 9.80
CA VAL A 289 -10.17 15.59 8.35
C VAL A 289 -11.29 16.33 7.64
N GLU A 290 -12.54 16.18 8.09
CA GLU A 290 -13.70 16.81 7.44
C GLU A 290 -13.59 18.34 7.40
N ARG A 291 -13.02 18.97 8.43
CA ARG A 291 -12.76 20.43 8.45
C ARG A 291 -11.65 20.89 7.51
N ARG A 292 -10.79 19.98 7.04
CA ARG A 292 -9.61 20.30 6.21
C ARG A 292 -9.68 19.74 4.79
N THR A 293 -10.70 18.95 4.50
CA THR A 293 -10.98 18.46 3.15
C THR A 293 -12.10 19.26 2.50
N THR A 294 -12.14 19.24 1.17
CA THR A 294 -13.28 19.75 0.41
C THR A 294 -14.39 18.68 0.31
N MET A 295 -15.56 19.06 -0.20
CA MET A 295 -16.64 18.10 -0.48
C MET A 295 -16.26 17.07 -1.55
N ASP A 296 -15.37 17.44 -2.48
CA ASP A 296 -14.91 16.58 -3.58
C ASP A 296 -13.80 15.60 -3.14
N THR A 297 -13.27 15.77 -1.92
CA THR A 297 -12.22 14.89 -1.41
C THR A 297 -12.80 13.53 -1.02
N MET A 298 -12.34 12.48 -1.70
CA MET A 298 -12.76 11.10 -1.41
C MET A 298 -12.02 10.58 -0.18
N LYS A 299 -12.77 10.16 0.84
CA LYS A 299 -12.22 9.70 2.12
C LYS A 299 -12.59 8.23 2.33
N PHE A 300 -11.57 7.39 2.46
CA PHE A 300 -11.72 5.98 2.78
C PHE A 300 -11.12 5.68 4.14
N PHE A 301 -11.77 4.80 4.88
CA PHE A 301 -11.15 4.12 6.00
C PHE A 301 -11.13 2.62 5.72
N ARG A 302 -9.94 2.04 5.66
CA ARG A 302 -9.77 0.60 5.49
C ARG A 302 -9.93 -0.09 6.82
N THR A 303 -10.78 -1.11 6.83
CA THR A 303 -10.95 -2.01 7.99
C THR A 303 -9.63 -2.67 8.40
N GLN A 304 -9.62 -3.20 9.62
CA GLN A 304 -8.44 -3.79 10.24
C GLN A 304 -7.97 -5.01 9.45
N SER A 305 -6.68 -5.03 9.12
CA SER A 305 -6.05 -6.21 8.53
C SER A 305 -5.92 -7.29 9.60
N PRO A 306 -6.38 -8.53 9.37
CA PRO A 306 -6.18 -9.62 10.32
C PRO A 306 -4.71 -10.03 10.37
N ARG A 307 -4.34 -10.59 11.52
CA ARG A 307 -3.16 -11.43 11.72
C ARG A 307 -3.61 -12.88 11.91
N HIS A 308 -2.78 -13.85 11.55
CA HIS A 308 -3.13 -15.27 11.60
C HIS A 308 -2.19 -16.05 12.50
N PHE A 309 -2.12 -15.71 13.77
CA PHE A 309 -1.32 -16.48 14.72
C PHE A 309 -2.07 -17.74 15.18
N GLU A 310 -1.38 -18.87 15.10
CA GLU A 310 -1.79 -20.17 15.64
C GLU A 310 -0.82 -20.62 16.73
N GLY A 311 -1.36 -21.22 17.80
CA GLY A 311 -0.55 -21.72 18.92
C GLY A 311 -0.10 -20.65 19.92
N GLY A 312 -0.62 -19.43 19.84
CA GLY A 312 -0.31 -18.32 20.75
C GLY A 312 0.09 -17.04 20.00
N ASP A 313 0.37 -15.96 20.73
CA ASP A 313 0.88 -14.72 20.13
C ASP A 313 2.34 -14.85 19.67
N TRP A 314 2.81 -13.85 18.91
CA TRP A 314 4.17 -13.80 18.36
C TRP A 314 5.28 -13.98 19.40
N ASN A 315 5.04 -13.57 20.65
CA ASN A 315 5.97 -13.69 21.78
C ASN A 315 5.71 -14.92 22.66
N LEU A 316 4.69 -15.72 22.35
CA LEU A 316 4.28 -16.93 23.07
C LEU A 316 4.45 -18.20 22.22
N GLY A 317 5.23 -18.12 21.13
CA GLY A 317 5.48 -19.26 20.23
C GLY A 317 4.50 -19.39 19.06
N GLY A 318 3.65 -18.39 18.85
CA GLY A 318 2.72 -18.33 17.72
C GLY A 318 3.38 -18.39 16.34
N SER A 319 2.69 -19.02 15.39
CA SER A 319 3.15 -19.17 14.00
C SER A 319 2.02 -19.01 12.98
N CYS A 320 2.36 -18.95 11.69
CA CYS A 320 1.42 -18.83 10.56
C CYS A 320 1.93 -19.56 9.33
N ARG A 321 2.09 -20.88 9.43
CA ARG A 321 2.75 -21.70 8.40
C ARG A 321 1.81 -22.30 7.37
N ARG A 322 0.51 -21.96 7.40
CA ARG A 322 -0.46 -22.45 6.42
C ARG A 322 -0.02 -22.11 4.99
N THR A 323 -0.31 -23.03 4.07
CA THR A 323 0.03 -22.89 2.64
C THR A 323 -1.20 -22.78 1.74
N GLN A 324 -2.39 -22.95 2.31
CA GLN A 324 -3.69 -22.84 1.65
C GLN A 324 -4.61 -21.89 2.44
N PRO A 325 -5.58 -21.24 1.77
CA PRO A 325 -6.59 -20.44 2.44
C PRO A 325 -7.36 -21.25 3.50
N LEU A 326 -7.91 -20.54 4.48
CA LEU A 326 -8.80 -21.13 5.49
C LEU A 326 -10.16 -21.47 4.88
N LEU A 327 -10.74 -22.54 5.39
CA LEU A 327 -12.15 -22.83 5.21
C LEU A 327 -12.98 -21.86 6.08
N PRO A 328 -14.22 -21.52 5.68
CA PRO A 328 -15.05 -20.58 6.43
C PRO A 328 -15.24 -20.92 7.92
N HIS A 329 -15.31 -22.20 8.28
CA HIS A 329 -15.45 -22.61 9.68
C HIS A 329 -14.16 -22.42 10.48
N GLU A 330 -12.99 -22.64 9.87
CA GLU A 330 -11.68 -22.38 10.51
C GLU A 330 -11.52 -20.88 10.79
N VAL A 331 -12.05 -20.02 9.92
CA VAL A 331 -12.09 -18.58 10.16
C VAL A 331 -12.92 -18.24 11.40
N GLU A 332 -14.11 -18.81 11.54
CA GLU A 332 -14.96 -18.52 12.71
C GLU A 332 -14.32 -18.99 14.02
N GLU A 333 -13.55 -20.07 14.00
CA GLU A 333 -12.77 -20.54 15.15
C GLU A 333 -11.58 -19.61 15.45
N LEU A 334 -10.74 -19.33 14.45
CA LEU A 334 -9.49 -18.59 14.60
C LEU A 334 -9.67 -17.11 14.98
N PHE A 335 -10.82 -16.54 14.64
CA PHE A 335 -11.17 -15.13 14.89
C PHE A 335 -12.32 -14.96 15.89
N SER A 336 -12.71 -16.02 16.62
CA SER A 336 -13.75 -15.95 17.63
C SER A 336 -13.47 -14.91 18.72
N THR A 337 -14.43 -14.04 19.01
CA THR A 337 -14.28 -13.00 20.05
C THR A 337 -14.34 -13.54 21.47
N LYS A 338 -14.56 -14.85 21.66
CA LYS A 338 -14.76 -15.47 22.97
C LYS A 338 -13.50 -16.03 23.62
N ASN A 339 -12.32 -15.96 22.95
CA ASN A 339 -10.95 -16.20 23.48
C ASN A 339 -9.93 -16.52 22.37
N ALA A 340 -10.14 -16.10 21.11
CA ALA A 340 -9.17 -16.41 20.06
C ALA A 340 -7.99 -15.44 20.06
N THR A 341 -6.80 -15.96 19.72
CA THR A 341 -5.56 -15.18 19.60
C THR A 341 -5.69 -13.99 18.65
N ASN A 342 -6.53 -14.09 17.62
CA ASN A 342 -6.68 -13.06 16.58
C ASN A 342 -8.00 -12.27 16.70
N ALA A 343 -8.68 -12.34 17.84
CA ALA A 343 -10.00 -11.73 18.05
C ALA A 343 -10.04 -10.20 17.88
N GLU A 344 -8.89 -9.51 18.01
CA GLU A 344 -8.83 -8.06 18.02
C GLU A 344 -9.32 -7.43 16.72
N VAL A 345 -9.15 -8.10 15.57
CA VAL A 345 -9.61 -7.60 14.27
C VAL A 345 -11.12 -7.33 14.28
N ARG A 346 -11.90 -8.25 14.86
CA ARG A 346 -13.37 -8.13 14.93
C ARG A 346 -13.82 -7.12 15.99
N VAL A 347 -13.04 -6.96 17.07
CA VAL A 347 -13.31 -5.94 18.10
C VAL A 347 -13.05 -4.54 17.54
N ILE A 348 -11.87 -4.32 16.93
CA ILE A 348 -11.49 -3.04 16.32
C ILE A 348 -12.51 -2.63 15.25
N ASN A 349 -12.88 -3.55 14.37
CA ASN A 349 -13.83 -3.25 13.30
C ASN A 349 -15.22 -2.91 13.81
N ARG A 350 -15.67 -3.50 14.92
CA ARG A 350 -16.96 -3.12 15.53
C ARG A 350 -16.99 -1.64 15.92
N HIS A 351 -15.97 -1.18 16.65
CA HIS A 351 -15.84 0.23 17.02
C HIS A 351 -15.66 1.13 15.78
N LEU A 352 -14.93 0.66 14.78
CA LEU A 352 -14.75 1.38 13.53
C LEU A 352 -16.08 1.61 12.80
N TYR A 353 -16.91 0.57 12.64
CA TYR A 353 -18.22 0.68 12.01
C TYR A 353 -19.14 1.63 12.78
N GLU A 354 -19.16 1.54 14.11
CA GLU A 354 -19.96 2.42 14.96
C GLU A 354 -19.56 3.89 14.82
N VAL A 355 -18.26 4.19 14.79
CA VAL A 355 -17.77 5.58 14.74
C VAL A 355 -17.89 6.19 13.35
N LEU A 356 -17.70 5.40 12.28
CA LEU A 356 -17.81 5.90 10.90
C LEU A 356 -19.25 6.02 10.41
N HIS A 357 -20.21 5.40 11.09
CA HIS A 357 -21.61 5.45 10.70
C HIS A 357 -22.12 6.91 10.64
N GLY A 358 -22.65 7.31 9.49
CA GLY A 358 -23.20 8.65 9.25
C GLY A 358 -22.15 9.74 8.98
N THR A 359 -20.87 9.37 8.83
CA THR A 359 -19.79 10.29 8.46
C THR A 359 -19.57 10.33 6.95
N SER A 360 -18.73 11.25 6.46
CA SER A 360 -18.40 11.33 5.03
C SER A 360 -17.35 10.31 4.55
N PHE A 361 -16.97 9.35 5.40
CA PHE A 361 -15.98 8.33 5.06
C PHE A 361 -16.63 7.08 4.46
N HIS A 362 -16.07 6.60 3.36
CA HIS A 362 -16.38 5.30 2.79
C HIS A 362 -15.56 4.21 3.49
N ILE A 363 -16.20 3.09 3.82
CA ILE A 363 -15.51 1.97 4.45
C ILE A 363 -14.98 1.03 3.37
N LEU A 364 -13.65 0.87 3.31
CA LEU A 364 -13.02 -0.16 2.50
C LEU A 364 -12.89 -1.43 3.34
N ASP A 365 -13.92 -2.27 3.25
CA ASP A 365 -13.98 -3.54 4.00
C ASP A 365 -13.20 -4.65 3.29
N ILE A 366 -12.02 -4.95 3.85
CA ILE A 366 -11.09 -5.98 3.38
C ILE A 366 -11.00 -7.13 4.39
N THR A 367 -11.72 -7.06 5.51
CA THR A 367 -11.43 -7.94 6.64
C THR A 367 -11.78 -9.37 6.30
N ARG A 368 -13.00 -9.61 5.81
CA ARG A 368 -13.48 -10.98 5.54
C ARG A 368 -12.64 -11.69 4.48
N MET A 369 -12.34 -11.01 3.36
CA MET A 369 -11.46 -11.59 2.34
C MET A 369 -10.06 -11.88 2.89
N SER A 370 -9.57 -11.09 3.85
CA SER A 370 -8.24 -11.27 4.42
C SER A 370 -8.19 -12.36 5.49
N GLU A 371 -9.24 -12.54 6.28
CA GLU A 371 -9.38 -13.61 7.29
C GLU A 371 -9.28 -15.01 6.65
N LEU A 372 -9.65 -15.14 5.38
CA LEU A 372 -9.53 -16.41 4.65
C LEU A 372 -8.09 -16.70 4.21
N ARG A 373 -7.18 -15.74 4.25
CA ARG A 373 -5.87 -15.81 3.56
C ARG A 373 -4.68 -16.04 4.49
N ALA A 374 -4.84 -16.93 5.47
CA ALA A 374 -3.75 -17.36 6.35
C ALA A 374 -2.47 -17.81 5.60
N ASP A 375 -2.61 -18.27 4.35
CA ASP A 375 -1.52 -18.68 3.46
C ASP A 375 -0.59 -17.55 2.99
N ALA A 376 -1.09 -16.32 2.98
CA ALA A 376 -0.50 -15.18 2.26
C ALA A 376 0.44 -14.32 3.11
N HIS A 377 0.70 -14.69 4.36
CA HIS A 377 1.69 -14.04 5.21
C HIS A 377 3.13 -14.47 4.90
N PRO A 378 4.15 -13.61 5.01
CA PRO A 378 5.54 -14.03 4.83
C PRO A 378 6.00 -15.15 5.77
N SER A 379 5.44 -15.23 6.98
CA SER A 379 5.81 -16.23 7.99
C SER A 379 7.33 -16.22 8.23
N THR A 380 7.99 -17.38 8.13
CA THR A 380 9.44 -17.57 8.33
C THR A 380 10.30 -16.83 7.29
N THR A 381 9.74 -16.50 6.13
CA THR A 381 10.45 -15.77 5.07
C THR A 381 10.47 -14.25 5.27
N GLY A 382 9.85 -13.76 6.36
CA GLY A 382 9.82 -12.34 6.71
C GLY A 382 11.18 -11.75 7.13
N GLY A 383 12.18 -12.60 7.37
CA GLY A 383 13.55 -12.17 7.72
C GLY A 383 13.69 -11.60 9.14
N LYS A 384 12.74 -11.92 10.03
CA LYS A 384 12.76 -11.60 11.47
C LYS A 384 13.01 -12.87 12.28
N MET A 385 13.37 -12.71 13.56
CA MET A 385 13.53 -13.87 14.47
C MET A 385 12.20 -14.58 14.76
N HIS A 386 11.08 -13.85 14.69
CA HIS A 386 9.72 -14.39 14.80
C HIS A 386 9.03 -14.36 13.44
N GLU A 387 8.03 -15.21 13.26
CA GLU A 387 7.24 -15.26 12.02
C GLU A 387 6.43 -13.97 11.81
N ASP A 388 6.46 -13.44 10.58
CA ASP A 388 5.63 -12.30 10.22
C ASP A 388 4.24 -12.79 9.81
N CYS A 389 3.33 -12.84 10.78
CA CYS A 389 1.92 -13.24 10.62
C CYS A 389 0.97 -12.06 10.58
N MET A 390 1.50 -10.86 10.32
CA MET A 390 0.76 -9.60 10.31
C MET A 390 0.78 -8.97 8.91
N HIS A 391 1.97 -8.85 8.30
CA HIS A 391 2.12 -8.28 6.96
C HIS A 391 1.84 -9.31 5.88
N TRP A 392 1.73 -8.87 4.64
CA TRP A 392 1.34 -9.70 3.51
C TRP A 392 2.44 -9.81 2.47
N CYS A 393 2.55 -11.00 1.87
CA CYS A 393 3.39 -11.22 0.70
C CYS A 393 3.01 -10.30 -0.46
N LEU A 394 4.00 -9.79 -1.17
CA LEU A 394 3.85 -9.05 -2.43
C LEU A 394 4.61 -9.75 -3.56
N PRO A 395 4.01 -9.88 -4.76
CA PRO A 395 2.58 -9.72 -5.08
C PRO A 395 1.69 -10.70 -4.30
N GLY A 396 0.41 -10.36 -4.11
CA GLY A 396 -0.51 -11.13 -3.27
C GLY A 396 -1.77 -10.39 -2.83
N LEU A 397 -2.26 -10.68 -1.61
CA LEU A 397 -3.55 -10.25 -1.08
C LEU A 397 -3.82 -8.73 -1.21
N THR A 398 -2.82 -7.89 -0.94
CA THR A 398 -3.01 -6.44 -1.00
C THR A 398 -3.26 -5.92 -2.42
N ASP A 399 -2.92 -6.71 -3.44
CA ASP A 399 -3.26 -6.38 -4.82
C ASP A 399 -4.78 -6.45 -5.01
N THR A 400 -5.47 -7.38 -4.34
CA THR A 400 -6.93 -7.48 -4.30
C THR A 400 -7.56 -6.37 -3.46
N TRP A 401 -6.92 -5.91 -2.39
CA TRP A 401 -7.38 -4.72 -1.67
C TRP A 401 -7.40 -3.48 -2.57
N ASN A 402 -6.37 -3.33 -3.42
CA ASN A 402 -6.32 -2.27 -4.41
C ASN A 402 -7.38 -2.46 -5.50
N ASP A 403 -7.64 -3.69 -5.97
CA ASP A 403 -8.76 -3.97 -6.88
C ASP A 403 -10.10 -3.51 -6.26
N ALA A 404 -10.39 -3.88 -5.00
CA ALA A 404 -11.61 -3.49 -4.28
C ALA A 404 -11.69 -1.97 -4.04
N PHE A 405 -10.57 -1.34 -3.70
CA PHE A 405 -10.48 0.11 -3.54
C PHE A 405 -10.84 0.84 -4.83
N ILE A 406 -10.27 0.45 -5.97
CA ILE A 406 -10.53 1.12 -7.25
C ILE A 406 -11.96 0.88 -7.72
N ALA A 407 -12.48 -0.34 -7.59
CA ALA A 407 -13.87 -0.61 -7.94
C ALA A 407 -14.85 0.22 -7.09
N THR A 408 -14.60 0.31 -5.78
CA THR A 408 -15.43 1.13 -4.88
C THR A 408 -15.32 2.62 -5.24
N LEU A 409 -14.10 3.10 -5.51
CA LEU A 409 -13.86 4.49 -5.88
C LEU A 409 -14.53 4.86 -7.21
N GLU A 410 -14.47 4.00 -8.22
CA GLU A 410 -15.17 4.23 -9.49
C GLU A 410 -16.69 4.25 -9.29
N ASP A 411 -17.25 3.31 -8.52
CA ASP A 411 -18.69 3.28 -8.20
C ASP A 411 -19.14 4.58 -7.51
N GLN A 412 -18.32 5.17 -6.64
CA GLN A 412 -18.65 6.45 -6.00
C GLN A 412 -18.56 7.65 -6.94
N LEU A 413 -17.70 7.61 -7.97
CA LEU A 413 -17.57 8.70 -8.94
C LEU A 413 -18.65 8.66 -10.04
N GLU A 414 -19.38 7.56 -10.17
CA GLU A 414 -20.48 7.36 -11.14
C GLU A 414 -21.88 7.54 -10.52
N ASN A 415 -21.95 7.68 -9.20
CA ASN A 415 -23.16 8.04 -8.44
C ASN A 415 -23.13 9.53 -8.12
#